data_AF-A0A7X7YH18-F1
#
_entry.id   AF-A0A7X7YH18-F1
#
_cell.length_a   1.000
_cell.length_b   1.000
_cell.length_c   1.000
_cell.angle_alpha   90.00
_cell.angle_beta   90.00
_cell.angle_gamma   90.00
#
_symmetry.space_group_name_H-M   'P 1'
#
loop_
_entity.id
_entity.type
_entity.pdbx_description
1 polymer ?
#
loop_
_entity_poly.entity_id
_entity_poly.type
_entity_poly.pdbx_seq_one_letter_code
_entity_poly.pdbx_strand_id
1 'polypeptide(L)'
;MGAHRRVVRFAFAVALVATGLAVAAQPTNLLGLGEGAVVAVEPEHYPGWSAVHLLDDDPGSGWACAEGKVGGNVIVFELPYPSTISAFEMDTGAIDTDRAGAKDIVVEISPASATSGFLPVLRATLQDKADNQRFPALAPVEGRFVRLTILNNHGSEAYTELFGFRGYGTHRPPEPLASIDGTYDTDYSKFHLRAQGTALVGCYEYNEGVFEGSIEGRVMKLTWVEGKNRGPAVFVFAPDGRSFRGFWWRGTDKGSAPRGAWDGTRVSSEVGGCPHWSGSVSGELRKDLAAGGRARLYGILFDTDKATIRPESLPTLDEVVRMLGAEPEWKLTIEGHTDSTGTAAHNRTLSEQRAASVKTYLVGKGVAAERLATAGFGADKPVADNATELGRAQNRRVELVRR
;
A
#
# COMPACT_ATOMS: atom_id res chain seq x y z
N MET A 1 -67.92 -51.79 14.16
CA MET A 1 -67.05 -51.78 12.98
C MET A 1 -65.91 -50.82 13.26
N GLY A 2 -64.69 -51.34 13.34
CA GLY A 2 -63.53 -50.74 14.00
C GLY A 2 -62.87 -49.59 13.24
N ALA A 3 -62.34 -48.65 14.02
CA ALA A 3 -61.64 -47.45 13.59
C ALA A 3 -60.21 -47.76 13.10
N HIS A 4 -59.85 -47.27 11.92
CA HIS A 4 -58.46 -47.14 11.48
C HIS A 4 -58.09 -45.66 11.37
N ARG A 5 -57.28 -45.17 12.32
CA ARG A 5 -56.60 -43.87 12.24
C ARG A 5 -55.51 -43.94 11.17
N ARG A 6 -55.61 -43.16 10.10
CA ARG A 6 -54.48 -42.85 9.20
C ARG A 6 -53.74 -41.64 9.75
N VAL A 7 -52.47 -41.84 10.11
CA VAL A 7 -51.53 -40.77 10.48
C VAL A 7 -51.04 -40.11 9.18
N VAL A 8 -51.33 -38.83 8.99
CA VAL A 8 -50.74 -38.01 7.92
C VAL A 8 -49.46 -37.40 8.47
N ARG A 9 -48.30 -37.78 7.94
CA ARG A 9 -47.02 -37.12 8.22
C ARG A 9 -46.84 -35.96 7.25
N PHE A 10 -46.91 -34.73 7.74
CA PHE A 10 -46.44 -33.54 7.01
C PHE A 10 -44.94 -33.42 7.19
N ALA A 11 -44.17 -33.58 6.10
CA ALA A 11 -42.75 -33.23 6.07
C ALA A 11 -42.63 -31.73 5.80
N PHE A 12 -42.25 -30.95 6.81
CA PHE A 12 -41.82 -29.57 6.61
C PHE A 12 -40.35 -29.58 6.17
N ALA A 13 -40.10 -29.24 4.90
CA ALA A 13 -38.77 -28.91 4.43
C ALA A 13 -38.42 -27.49 4.88
N VAL A 14 -37.54 -27.36 5.87
CA VAL A 14 -36.96 -26.07 6.25
C VAL A 14 -35.84 -25.76 5.26
N ALA A 15 -36.09 -24.82 4.36
CA ALA A 15 -35.03 -24.25 3.54
C ALA A 15 -34.16 -23.34 4.41
N LEU A 16 -32.96 -23.80 4.77
CA LEU A 16 -31.93 -22.93 5.33
C LEU A 16 -31.43 -22.01 4.22
N VAL A 17 -31.87 -20.76 4.23
CA VAL A 17 -31.21 -19.68 3.48
C VAL A 17 -29.96 -19.31 4.27
N ALA A 18 -28.79 -19.78 3.81
CA ALA A 18 -27.51 -19.32 4.33
C ALA A 18 -27.30 -17.88 3.85
N THR A 19 -27.68 -16.91 4.67
CA THR A 19 -27.26 -15.52 4.49
C THR A 19 -25.77 -15.44 4.82
N GLY A 20 -24.92 -15.48 3.81
CA GLY A 20 -23.52 -15.11 3.95
C GLY A 20 -23.45 -13.65 4.42
N LEU A 21 -22.98 -13.42 5.64
CA LEU A 21 -22.61 -12.09 6.09
C LEU A 21 -21.41 -11.65 5.24
N ALA A 22 -21.65 -10.75 4.29
CA ALA A 22 -20.56 -10.04 3.64
C ALA A 22 -19.80 -9.27 4.73
N VAL A 23 -18.55 -9.65 4.98
CA VAL A 23 -17.66 -8.87 5.82
C VAL A 23 -17.46 -7.55 5.09
N ALA A 24 -17.93 -6.44 5.68
CA ALA A 24 -17.70 -5.12 5.12
C ALA A 24 -16.19 -4.91 4.97
N ALA A 25 -15.75 -4.51 3.77
CA ALA A 25 -14.35 -4.17 3.54
C ALA A 25 -13.94 -3.07 4.54
N GLN A 26 -12.77 -3.23 5.16
CA GLN A 26 -12.18 -2.19 5.98
C GLN A 26 -12.04 -0.91 5.14
N PRO A 27 -12.45 0.26 5.66
CA PRO A 27 -12.30 1.50 4.92
C PRO A 27 -10.81 1.81 4.75
N THR A 28 -10.41 2.17 3.53
CA THR A 28 -9.01 2.52 3.21
C THR A 28 -8.58 3.79 3.96
N ASN A 29 -7.44 3.75 4.63
CA ASN A 29 -6.78 4.93 5.19
C ASN A 29 -6.09 5.72 4.05
N LEU A 30 -6.76 6.73 3.53
CA LEU A 30 -6.24 7.56 2.43
C LEU A 30 -5.03 8.40 2.84
N LEU A 31 -4.82 8.60 4.15
CA LEU A 31 -3.66 9.33 4.69
C LEU A 31 -2.47 8.40 4.98
N GLY A 32 -2.54 7.12 4.65
CA GLY A 32 -1.39 6.22 4.80
C GLY A 32 -0.30 6.49 3.76
N LEU A 33 0.97 6.29 4.13
CA LEU A 33 2.12 6.26 3.21
C LEU A 33 1.89 5.22 2.12
N GLY A 34 1.33 4.06 2.49
CA GLY A 34 0.93 3.02 1.55
C GLY A 34 -0.08 3.50 0.51
N GLU A 35 -0.90 4.48 0.82
CA GLU A 35 -1.85 5.08 -0.12
C GLU A 35 -1.30 6.33 -0.79
N GLY A 36 -0.01 6.64 -0.59
CA GLY A 36 0.73 7.71 -1.24
C GLY A 36 0.52 9.10 -0.64
N ALA A 37 0.01 9.19 0.59
CA ALA A 37 0.00 10.44 1.32
C ALA A 37 1.42 10.84 1.72
N VAL A 38 1.68 12.15 1.76
CA VAL A 38 3.01 12.71 2.09
C VAL A 38 2.85 13.98 2.91
N VAL A 39 3.85 14.30 3.74
CA VAL A 39 3.88 15.56 4.49
C VAL A 39 4.29 16.70 3.54
N ALA A 40 3.46 17.73 3.45
CA ALA A 40 3.69 18.92 2.62
C ALA A 40 4.14 20.13 3.45
N VAL A 41 3.65 20.26 4.69
CA VAL A 41 4.09 21.28 5.65
C VAL A 41 4.22 20.62 7.01
N GLU A 42 5.32 20.88 7.68
CA GLU A 42 5.63 20.32 9.00
C GLU A 42 6.08 21.44 9.94
N PRO A 43 5.60 21.47 11.20
CA PRO A 43 6.10 22.38 12.22
C PRO A 43 7.45 21.90 12.75
N GLU A 44 8.13 22.74 13.53
CA GLU A 44 9.29 22.29 14.30
C GLU A 44 8.89 21.13 15.23
N HIS A 45 9.67 20.06 15.22
CA HIS A 45 9.35 18.82 15.92
C HIS A 45 10.55 18.33 16.74
N TYR A 46 10.28 17.48 17.72
CA TYR A 46 11.34 16.84 18.49
C TYR A 46 12.19 15.95 17.56
N PRO A 47 13.53 15.90 17.71
CA PRO A 47 14.39 15.10 16.84
C PRO A 47 13.96 13.62 16.78
N GLY A 48 13.71 13.12 15.57
CA GLY A 48 13.24 11.75 15.36
C GLY A 48 11.74 11.53 15.56
N TRP A 49 10.93 12.59 15.69
CA TRP A 49 9.46 12.51 15.84
C TRP A 49 8.76 13.34 14.77
N SER A 50 9.01 12.99 13.51
CA SER A 50 8.44 13.69 12.35
C SER A 50 6.99 13.30 12.09
N ALA A 51 6.23 14.21 11.48
CA ALA A 51 4.87 14.02 11.02
C ALA A 51 4.71 12.90 9.99
N VAL A 52 5.80 12.44 9.36
CA VAL A 52 5.77 11.27 8.47
C VAL A 52 5.36 9.99 9.22
N HIS A 53 5.62 9.92 10.53
CA HIS A 53 5.23 8.78 11.37
C HIS A 53 3.71 8.71 11.57
N LEU A 54 2.99 9.82 11.46
CA LEU A 54 1.52 9.80 11.51
C LEU A 54 0.89 9.06 10.32
N LEU A 55 1.66 8.79 9.27
CA LEU A 55 1.22 8.21 8.01
C LEU A 55 1.67 6.74 7.83
N ASP A 56 2.52 6.19 8.70
CA ASP A 56 3.14 4.87 8.48
C ASP A 56 2.28 3.66 8.95
N ASP A 57 1.11 3.95 9.53
CA ASP A 57 0.18 3.00 10.17
C ASP A 57 0.78 2.22 11.36
N ASP A 58 1.91 2.64 11.92
CA ASP A 58 2.52 2.05 13.11
C ASP A 58 1.99 2.73 14.39
N PRO A 59 1.27 2.02 15.27
CA PRO A 59 0.78 2.61 16.52
C PRO A 59 1.89 2.97 17.52
N GLY A 60 3.12 2.50 17.29
CA GLY A 60 4.28 2.79 18.14
C GLY A 60 5.16 3.95 17.65
N SER A 61 4.87 4.52 16.48
CA SER A 61 5.57 5.69 15.96
C SER A 61 4.64 6.91 16.02
N GLY A 62 5.22 8.10 16.14
CA GLY A 62 4.43 9.32 16.27
C GLY A 62 5.19 10.59 15.98
N TRP A 63 4.45 11.68 16.06
CA TRP A 63 4.93 13.04 15.99
C TRP A 63 4.90 13.69 17.37
N ALA A 64 5.91 14.50 17.65
CA ALA A 64 6.00 15.32 18.85
C ALA A 64 6.47 16.72 18.48
N CYS A 65 5.84 17.75 19.04
CA CYS A 65 6.27 19.14 18.81
C CYS A 65 7.69 19.39 19.35
N ALA A 66 8.32 20.46 18.89
CA ALA A 66 9.50 21.00 19.57
C ALA A 66 9.19 21.38 21.03
N GLU A 67 10.19 21.30 21.90
CA GLU A 67 10.03 21.57 23.33
C GLU A 67 9.43 22.97 23.57
N GLY A 68 8.40 23.04 24.41
CA GLY A 68 7.66 24.25 24.75
C GLY A 68 6.71 24.77 23.66
N LYS A 69 6.61 24.12 22.50
CA LYS A 69 5.68 24.47 21.41
C LYS A 69 4.38 23.68 21.49
N VAL A 70 3.73 23.66 22.65
CA VAL A 70 2.62 22.73 22.96
C VAL A 70 1.27 23.03 22.32
N GLY A 71 1.19 23.97 21.38
CA GLY A 71 -0.07 24.35 20.76
C GLY A 71 0.09 25.18 19.49
N GLY A 72 -0.96 25.18 18.67
CA GLY A 72 -0.96 25.85 17.37
C GLY A 72 -0.07 25.18 16.32
N ASN A 73 0.26 23.90 16.50
CA ASN A 73 1.08 23.15 15.55
C ASN A 73 0.25 22.80 14.32
N VAL A 74 0.78 23.11 13.14
CA VAL A 74 0.08 22.93 11.86
C VAL A 74 0.87 21.94 11.01
N ILE A 75 0.22 20.84 10.67
CA ILE A 75 0.75 19.83 9.73
C ILE A 75 -0.17 19.82 8.51
N VAL A 76 0.40 19.84 7.31
CA VAL A 76 -0.35 19.68 6.06
C VAL A 76 0.11 18.42 5.37
N PHE A 77 -0.84 17.55 5.06
CA PHE A 77 -0.66 16.34 4.29
C PHE A 77 -1.16 16.56 2.86
N GLU A 78 -0.49 15.95 1.90
CA GLU A 78 -0.90 15.92 0.51
C GLU A 78 -1.26 14.49 0.11
N LEU A 79 -2.44 14.34 -0.49
CA LEU A 79 -2.93 13.09 -1.06
C LEU A 79 -2.47 12.96 -2.51
N PRO A 80 -2.29 11.73 -3.02
CA PRO A 80 -1.92 11.51 -4.41
C PRO A 80 -3.10 11.70 -5.37
N TYR A 81 -4.33 11.82 -4.87
CA TYR A 81 -5.49 12.13 -5.70
C TYR A 81 -6.42 13.09 -4.97
N PRO A 82 -7.19 13.91 -5.71
CA PRO A 82 -8.39 14.51 -5.15
C PRO A 82 -9.23 13.42 -4.50
N SER A 83 -9.60 13.64 -3.25
CA SER A 83 -10.24 12.62 -2.41
C SER A 83 -11.33 13.25 -1.57
N THR A 84 -12.39 12.48 -1.31
CA THR A 84 -13.41 12.85 -0.35
C THR A 84 -13.19 12.05 0.92
N ILE A 85 -12.87 12.72 2.03
CA ILE A 85 -12.73 12.09 3.34
C ILE A 85 -14.04 12.23 4.11
N SER A 86 -14.52 11.11 4.64
CA SER A 86 -15.80 10.98 5.35
C SER A 86 -15.64 10.85 6.87
N ALA A 87 -14.47 10.41 7.34
CA ALA A 87 -14.15 10.29 8.75
C ALA A 87 -12.64 10.42 8.96
N PHE A 88 -12.28 10.87 10.15
CA PHE A 88 -10.91 10.90 10.65
C PHE A 88 -10.79 10.03 11.89
N GLU A 89 -9.59 9.51 12.13
CA GLU A 89 -9.28 8.74 13.32
C GLU A 89 -7.90 9.10 13.82
N MET A 90 -7.77 9.17 15.15
CA MET A 90 -6.55 9.60 15.83
C MET A 90 -6.20 8.63 16.95
N ASP A 91 -4.89 8.46 17.15
CA ASP A 91 -4.32 7.62 18.20
C ASP A 91 -3.42 8.44 19.13
N THR A 92 -3.69 8.32 20.43
CA THR A 92 -2.88 8.90 21.51
C THR A 92 -2.46 7.84 22.55
N GLY A 93 -2.78 6.56 22.35
CA GLY A 93 -2.61 5.49 23.33
C GLY A 93 -1.16 5.16 23.69
N ALA A 94 -0.22 5.37 22.77
CA ALA A 94 1.20 5.11 22.97
C ALA A 94 1.97 6.27 23.63
N ILE A 95 1.29 7.36 24.01
CA ILE A 95 1.90 8.53 24.65
C ILE A 95 2.46 8.18 26.02
N ASP A 96 3.75 8.42 26.20
CA ASP A 96 4.49 8.15 27.42
C ASP A 96 4.62 9.39 28.31
N THR A 97 4.72 10.58 27.73
CA THR A 97 4.77 11.85 28.47
C THR A 97 3.44 12.18 29.15
N ASP A 98 3.47 12.54 30.44
CA ASP A 98 2.28 12.90 31.21
C ASP A 98 1.53 14.07 30.55
N ARG A 99 0.24 13.87 30.25
CA ARG A 99 -0.68 14.89 29.71
C ARG A 99 -0.23 15.54 28.39
N ALA A 100 0.64 14.88 27.64
CA ALA A 100 1.16 15.38 26.36
C ALA A 100 0.25 15.06 25.17
N GLY A 101 -0.81 14.27 25.31
CA GLY A 101 -1.74 13.99 24.22
C GLY A 101 -2.29 15.24 23.56
N ALA A 102 -2.22 15.28 22.23
CA ALA A 102 -2.99 16.22 21.44
C ALA A 102 -4.46 16.14 21.87
N LYS A 103 -5.07 17.29 22.16
CA LYS A 103 -6.41 17.36 22.73
C LYS A 103 -7.38 18.02 21.76
N ASP A 104 -7.39 19.34 21.68
CA ASP A 104 -8.30 20.06 20.79
C ASP A 104 -7.66 20.19 19.40
N ILE A 105 -8.35 19.71 18.37
CA ILE A 105 -7.84 19.69 16.99
C ILE A 105 -8.84 20.29 16.01
N VAL A 106 -8.32 20.77 14.89
CA VAL A 106 -9.09 21.16 13.71
C VAL A 106 -8.52 20.46 12.49
N VAL A 107 -9.38 19.85 11.67
CA VAL A 107 -8.99 19.38 10.34
C VAL A 107 -9.69 20.19 9.28
N GLU A 108 -8.93 20.58 8.26
CA GLU A 108 -9.41 21.38 7.14
C GLU A 108 -8.90 20.78 5.83
N ILE A 109 -9.64 20.93 4.74
CA ILE A 109 -9.28 20.39 3.43
C ILE A 109 -9.21 21.51 2.40
N SER A 110 -8.16 21.50 1.58
CA SER A 110 -8.02 22.37 0.41
C SER A 110 -7.96 21.53 -0.88
N PRO A 111 -8.69 21.92 -1.94
CA PRO A 111 -8.65 21.22 -3.22
C PRO A 111 -7.37 21.49 -4.02
N ALA A 112 -6.70 22.63 -3.79
CA ALA A 112 -5.72 23.16 -4.74
C ALA A 112 -4.35 23.51 -4.15
N SER A 113 -4.27 23.87 -2.86
CA SER A 113 -3.07 24.47 -2.29
C SER A 113 -2.75 23.93 -0.90
N ALA A 114 -1.46 23.67 -0.66
CA ALA A 114 -0.94 23.33 0.67
C ALA A 114 -0.97 24.51 1.66
N THR A 115 -1.17 25.75 1.19
CA THR A 115 -1.04 26.96 2.02
C THR A 115 -2.31 27.80 2.10
N SER A 116 -3.31 27.56 1.24
CA SER A 116 -4.52 28.38 1.15
C SER A 116 -5.74 27.57 0.70
N GLY A 117 -6.93 28.16 0.81
CA GLY A 117 -8.18 27.55 0.34
C GLY A 117 -8.71 26.42 1.22
N PHE A 118 -8.29 26.36 2.48
CA PHE A 118 -8.74 25.35 3.43
C PHE A 118 -10.15 25.62 3.95
N LEU A 119 -10.98 24.57 3.95
CA LEU A 119 -12.32 24.56 4.51
C LEU A 119 -12.37 23.61 5.70
N PRO A 120 -12.95 24.00 6.85
CA PRO A 120 -13.00 23.15 8.03
C PRO A 120 -13.93 21.96 7.82
N VAL A 121 -13.41 20.76 8.12
CA VAL A 121 -14.12 19.49 8.00
C VAL A 121 -14.20 18.73 9.33
N LEU A 122 -13.42 19.10 10.33
CA LEU A 122 -13.51 18.53 11.67
C LEU A 122 -13.09 19.54 12.74
N ARG A 123 -13.78 19.53 13.87
CA ARG A 123 -13.31 20.01 15.16
C ARG A 123 -13.56 18.90 16.17
N ALA A 124 -12.53 18.47 16.88
CA ALA A 124 -12.65 17.38 17.84
C ALA A 124 -11.82 17.68 19.10
N THR A 125 -12.24 17.07 20.20
CA THR A 125 -11.47 17.00 21.45
C THR A 125 -11.15 15.53 21.69
N LEU A 126 -9.86 15.20 21.66
CA LEU A 126 -9.37 13.86 21.90
C LEU A 126 -9.31 13.56 23.40
N GLN A 127 -9.46 12.28 23.74
CA GLN A 127 -9.11 11.73 25.04
C GLN A 127 -7.59 11.49 25.08
N ASP A 128 -7.00 11.68 26.26
CA ASP A 128 -5.61 11.36 26.48
C ASP A 128 -5.43 9.85 26.54
N LYS A 129 -4.33 9.34 25.98
CA LYS A 129 -3.97 7.90 26.03
C LYS A 129 -5.07 6.96 25.53
N ALA A 130 -5.68 7.30 24.39
CA ALA A 130 -6.71 6.48 23.75
C ALA A 130 -6.48 6.34 22.24
N ASP A 131 -6.62 5.12 21.74
CA ASP A 131 -6.54 4.80 20.31
C ASP A 131 -7.92 4.68 19.67
N ASN A 132 -7.93 4.69 18.34
CA ASN A 132 -9.10 4.49 17.49
C ASN A 132 -10.19 5.55 17.74
N GLN A 133 -9.78 6.78 18.07
CA GLN A 133 -10.70 7.89 18.32
C GLN A 133 -11.25 8.39 16.99
N ARG A 134 -12.43 7.90 16.58
CA ARG A 134 -12.99 8.14 15.25
C ARG A 134 -14.10 9.19 15.26
N PHE A 135 -14.00 10.13 14.31
CA PHE A 135 -14.92 11.25 14.17
C PHE A 135 -15.42 11.37 12.72
N PRO A 136 -16.73 11.53 12.49
CA PRO A 136 -17.25 11.82 11.15
C PRO A 136 -16.82 13.23 10.71
N ALA A 137 -16.52 13.38 9.42
CA ALA A 137 -16.32 14.70 8.84
C ALA A 137 -17.64 15.49 8.83
N LEU A 138 -17.58 16.78 9.14
CA LEU A 138 -18.74 17.68 9.17
C LEU A 138 -19.41 17.82 7.79
N ALA A 139 -18.60 17.75 6.73
CA ALA A 139 -19.06 17.71 5.36
C ALA A 139 -18.03 16.92 4.51
N PRO A 140 -18.48 16.14 3.51
CA PRO A 140 -17.58 15.57 2.53
C PRO A 140 -17.02 16.71 1.67
N VAL A 141 -15.76 17.08 1.91
CA VAL A 141 -15.04 18.03 1.07
C VAL A 141 -14.06 17.25 0.20
N GLU A 142 -14.19 17.40 -1.10
CA GLU A 142 -13.19 16.88 -2.03
C GLU A 142 -11.96 17.78 -1.98
N GLY A 143 -10.80 17.19 -1.73
CA GLY A 143 -9.55 17.92 -1.87
C GLY A 143 -8.31 17.05 -1.87
N ARG A 144 -7.17 17.71 -1.97
CA ARG A 144 -5.86 17.08 -2.09
C ARG A 144 -4.96 17.38 -0.90
N PHE A 145 -5.20 18.49 -0.21
CA PHE A 145 -4.41 18.91 0.96
C PHE A 145 -5.27 18.84 2.21
N VAL A 146 -4.77 18.13 3.23
CA VAL A 146 -5.44 17.97 4.52
C VAL A 146 -4.58 18.66 5.57
N ARG A 147 -5.11 19.72 6.19
CA ARG A 147 -4.45 20.44 7.27
C ARG A 147 -4.96 19.94 8.61
N LEU A 148 -4.07 19.40 9.44
CA LEU A 148 -4.29 19.12 10.84
C LEU A 148 -3.69 20.27 11.67
N THR A 149 -4.52 20.93 12.45
CA THR A 149 -4.08 21.91 13.45
C THR A 149 -4.30 21.33 14.84
N ILE A 150 -3.22 21.14 15.59
CA ILE A 150 -3.25 20.71 16.99
C ILE A 150 -3.23 21.98 17.85
N LEU A 151 -4.36 22.30 18.49
CA LEU A 151 -4.53 23.56 19.19
C LEU A 151 -3.84 23.54 20.56
N ASN A 152 -3.92 22.42 21.28
CA ASN A 152 -3.37 22.24 22.63
C ASN A 152 -3.23 20.75 22.99
N ASN A 153 -2.78 20.49 24.22
CA ASN A 153 -2.69 19.18 24.84
C ASN A 153 -3.47 19.09 26.17
N HIS A 154 -3.31 17.99 26.91
CA HIS A 154 -3.95 17.76 28.20
C HIS A 154 -3.29 18.50 29.40
N GLY A 155 -2.34 19.40 29.13
CA GLY A 155 -1.70 20.26 30.13
C GLY A 155 -0.23 19.96 30.40
N SER A 156 0.45 19.24 29.51
CA SER A 156 1.93 19.20 29.50
C SER A 156 2.49 20.55 29.04
N GLU A 157 3.52 21.04 29.72
CA GLU A 157 4.24 22.27 29.34
C GLU A 157 5.38 22.00 28.35
N ALA A 158 5.83 20.75 28.26
CA ALA A 158 7.01 20.38 27.49
C ALA A 158 6.66 20.00 26.05
N TYR A 159 5.71 19.07 25.86
CA TYR A 159 5.46 18.46 24.55
C TYR A 159 3.98 18.26 24.26
N THR A 160 3.67 18.16 22.97
CA THR A 160 2.41 17.63 22.45
C THR A 160 2.71 16.50 21.49
N GLU A 161 2.07 15.36 21.70
CA GLU A 161 2.32 14.12 20.98
C GLU A 161 1.04 13.59 20.29
N LEU A 162 1.24 12.91 19.16
CA LEU A 162 0.20 12.21 18.40
C LEU A 162 0.84 11.00 17.69
N PHE A 163 0.20 9.83 17.73
CA PHE A 163 0.77 8.60 17.16
C PHE A 163 0.09 8.18 15.84
N GLY A 164 -1.19 8.52 15.64
CA GLY A 164 -1.90 8.15 14.41
C GLY A 164 -2.79 9.27 13.89
N PHE A 165 -2.80 9.46 12.57
CA PHE A 165 -3.78 10.31 11.90
C PHE A 165 -4.27 9.67 10.60
N ARG A 166 -5.49 9.12 10.63
CA ARG A 166 -6.09 8.39 9.52
C ARG A 166 -7.27 9.15 8.93
N GLY A 167 -7.46 9.00 7.63
CA GLY A 167 -8.55 9.60 6.88
C GLY A 167 -9.26 8.56 6.03
N TYR A 168 -10.53 8.32 6.28
CA TYR A 168 -11.31 7.29 5.62
C TYR A 168 -12.27 7.88 4.59
N GLY A 169 -12.21 7.39 3.36
CA GLY A 169 -13.08 7.87 2.29
C GLY A 169 -12.79 7.23 0.95
N THR A 170 -12.96 8.00 -0.11
CA THR A 170 -12.75 7.55 -1.49
C THR A 170 -11.85 8.50 -2.26
N HIS A 171 -10.91 7.94 -3.02
CA HIS A 171 -10.19 8.67 -4.06
C HIS A 171 -11.09 8.90 -5.28
N ARG A 172 -10.88 10.02 -5.96
CA ARG A 172 -11.24 10.15 -7.37
C ARG A 172 -10.35 9.19 -8.19
N PRO A 173 -10.87 8.56 -9.25
CA PRO A 173 -10.04 7.75 -10.14
C PRO A 173 -8.79 8.53 -10.58
N PRO A 174 -7.60 7.89 -10.53
CA PRO A 174 -6.36 8.55 -10.91
C PRO A 174 -6.44 9.00 -12.38
N GLU A 175 -6.01 10.24 -12.64
CA GLU A 175 -5.72 10.65 -14.02
C GLU A 175 -4.58 9.78 -14.57
N PRO A 176 -4.57 9.50 -15.89
CA PRO A 176 -3.47 8.77 -16.51
C PRO A 176 -2.15 9.49 -16.23
N LEU A 177 -1.21 8.79 -15.59
CA LEU A 177 0.13 9.32 -15.37
C LEU A 177 0.89 9.37 -16.70
N ALA A 178 1.63 10.45 -16.93
CA ALA A 178 2.59 10.51 -18.02
C ALA A 178 3.63 9.38 -17.89
N SER A 179 4.31 9.01 -18.97
CA SER A 179 5.39 8.01 -18.86
C SER A 179 6.44 8.46 -17.84
N ILE A 180 6.71 7.56 -16.90
CA ILE A 180 7.74 7.69 -15.86
C ILE A 180 9.03 6.97 -16.23
N ASP A 181 9.13 6.41 -17.44
CA ASP A 181 10.35 5.75 -17.89
C ASP A 181 11.49 6.75 -17.96
N GLY A 182 12.69 6.45 -17.47
CA GLY A 182 13.77 7.41 -17.63
C GLY A 182 14.88 7.29 -16.61
N THR A 183 15.80 8.24 -16.71
CA THR A 183 16.86 8.44 -15.74
C THR A 183 16.50 9.62 -14.85
N TYR A 184 16.65 9.43 -13.55
CA TYR A 184 16.38 10.39 -12.49
C TYR A 184 17.67 10.67 -11.73
N ASP A 185 17.93 11.94 -11.45
CA ASP A 185 18.86 12.31 -10.39
C ASP A 185 18.09 12.25 -9.06
N THR A 186 18.67 11.60 -8.07
CA THR A 186 18.06 11.43 -6.74
C THR A 186 19.00 11.91 -5.65
N ASP A 187 18.51 12.00 -4.42
CA ASP A 187 19.32 12.37 -3.25
C ASP A 187 20.48 11.40 -2.97
N TYR A 188 20.48 10.22 -3.60
CA TYR A 188 21.50 9.20 -3.44
C TYR A 188 22.36 9.00 -4.69
N SER A 189 21.76 8.50 -5.77
CA SER A 189 22.46 8.15 -7.01
C SER A 189 21.53 8.23 -8.21
N LYS A 190 22.06 8.08 -9.42
CA LYS A 190 21.22 7.97 -10.61
C LYS A 190 20.32 6.76 -10.52
N PHE A 191 19.07 6.96 -10.89
CA PHE A 191 18.00 5.98 -10.79
C PHE A 191 17.34 5.80 -12.16
N HIS A 192 17.37 4.58 -12.66
CA HIS A 192 16.90 4.19 -13.98
C HIS A 192 15.62 3.39 -13.83
N LEU A 193 14.52 3.92 -14.34
CA LEU A 193 13.20 3.33 -14.18
C LEU A 193 12.60 2.94 -15.53
N ARG A 194 12.00 1.75 -15.57
CA ARG A 194 11.15 1.29 -16.66
C ARG A 194 9.83 0.73 -16.13
N ALA A 195 8.74 1.19 -16.72
CA ALA A 195 7.40 0.70 -16.52
C ALA A 195 6.96 -0.22 -17.66
N GLN A 196 6.32 -1.34 -17.32
CA GLN A 196 5.79 -2.33 -18.26
C GLN A 196 4.39 -2.74 -17.80
N GLY A 197 3.41 -1.91 -18.18
CA GLY A 197 2.08 -1.92 -17.56
C GLY A 197 2.16 -1.33 -16.16
N THR A 198 1.57 -2.02 -15.19
CA THR A 198 1.61 -1.70 -13.76
C THR A 198 2.86 -2.20 -13.06
N ALA A 199 3.65 -3.07 -13.67
CA ALA A 199 4.94 -3.51 -13.13
C ALA A 199 6.05 -2.52 -13.46
N LEU A 200 6.98 -2.36 -12.53
CA LEU A 200 8.14 -1.50 -12.63
C LEU A 200 9.40 -2.31 -12.35
N VAL A 201 10.46 -2.02 -13.10
CA VAL A 201 11.80 -2.51 -12.85
C VAL A 201 12.80 -1.38 -13.03
N GLY A 202 13.92 -1.50 -12.35
CA GLY A 202 14.99 -0.55 -12.52
C GLY A 202 16.22 -0.84 -11.69
N CYS A 203 17.15 0.09 -11.77
CA CYS A 203 18.39 0.03 -11.05
C CYS A 203 18.83 1.42 -10.63
N TYR A 204 19.78 1.46 -9.70
CA TYR A 204 20.45 2.69 -9.33
C TYR A 204 21.96 2.48 -9.29
N GLU A 205 22.71 3.53 -9.58
CA GLU A 205 24.17 3.51 -9.77
C GLU A 205 24.93 3.44 -8.42
N TYR A 206 24.49 2.59 -7.50
CA TYR A 206 25.12 2.37 -6.20
C TYR A 206 24.99 0.91 -5.76
N ASN A 207 26.12 0.29 -5.41
CA ASN A 207 26.26 -1.04 -4.81
C ASN A 207 25.34 -2.14 -5.42
N GLU A 208 25.38 -2.23 -6.76
CA GLU A 208 24.58 -3.17 -7.55
C GLU A 208 23.06 -3.10 -7.27
N GLY A 209 22.59 -1.88 -6.98
CA GLY A 209 21.21 -1.58 -6.63
C GLY A 209 20.21 -1.91 -7.72
N VAL A 210 19.22 -2.75 -7.41
CA VAL A 210 18.05 -2.99 -8.26
C VAL A 210 16.77 -2.77 -7.49
N PHE A 211 15.70 -2.49 -8.20
CA PHE A 211 14.37 -2.49 -7.62
C PHE A 211 13.36 -3.09 -8.57
N GLU A 212 12.34 -3.69 -7.97
CA GLU A 212 11.17 -4.20 -8.66
C GLU A 212 9.93 -3.80 -7.87
N GLY A 213 8.86 -3.48 -8.57
CA GLY A 213 7.69 -2.94 -7.92
C GLY A 213 6.49 -2.82 -8.85
N SER A 214 5.50 -2.10 -8.36
CA SER A 214 4.31 -1.77 -9.13
C SER A 214 3.89 -0.33 -8.92
N ILE A 215 3.14 0.19 -9.87
CA ILE A 215 2.50 1.51 -9.78
C ILE A 215 1.00 1.40 -9.92
N GLU A 216 0.29 2.12 -9.05
CA GLU A 216 -1.14 2.37 -9.18
C GLU A 216 -1.37 3.88 -9.16
N GLY A 217 -1.79 4.42 -10.32
CA GLY A 217 -1.81 5.84 -10.61
C GLY A 217 -0.43 6.49 -10.44
N ARG A 218 -0.23 7.28 -9.39
CA ARG A 218 1.02 8.00 -9.03
C ARG A 218 1.82 7.32 -7.91
N VAL A 219 1.29 6.26 -7.31
CA VAL A 219 1.89 5.63 -6.14
C VAL A 219 2.65 4.38 -6.58
N MET A 220 3.97 4.45 -6.51
CA MET A 220 4.89 3.37 -6.77
C MET A 220 5.24 2.67 -5.46
N LYS A 221 4.97 1.36 -5.38
CA LYS A 221 5.38 0.49 -4.27
C LYS A 221 6.45 -0.46 -4.80
N LEU A 222 7.63 -0.44 -4.20
CA LEU A 222 8.77 -1.22 -4.68
C LEU A 222 9.47 -1.98 -3.57
N THR A 223 10.28 -2.96 -3.97
CA THR A 223 11.32 -3.57 -3.14
C THR A 223 12.67 -3.25 -3.76
N TRP A 224 13.55 -2.60 -3.01
CA TRP A 224 14.93 -2.36 -3.41
C TRP A 224 15.83 -3.47 -2.88
N VAL A 225 16.94 -3.74 -3.57
CA VAL A 225 17.96 -4.71 -3.20
C VAL A 225 19.33 -4.10 -3.49
N GLU A 226 20.23 -4.21 -2.52
CA GLU A 226 21.60 -3.68 -2.55
C GLU A 226 22.55 -4.68 -1.87
N GLY A 227 23.30 -5.45 -2.65
CA GLY A 227 24.09 -6.57 -2.13
C GLY A 227 23.23 -7.54 -1.30
N LYS A 228 23.43 -7.58 0.02
CA LYS A 228 22.61 -8.40 0.95
C LYS A 228 21.46 -7.63 1.60
N ASN A 229 21.45 -6.31 1.45
CA ASN A 229 20.40 -5.46 1.97
C ASN A 229 19.23 -5.43 1.00
N ARG A 230 18.03 -5.25 1.54
CA ARG A 230 16.80 -5.06 0.77
C ARG A 230 15.78 -4.35 1.63
N GLY A 231 14.71 -3.86 1.04
CA GLY A 231 13.55 -3.41 1.81
C GLY A 231 12.45 -2.80 0.94
N PRO A 232 11.29 -2.48 1.54
CA PRO A 232 10.25 -1.75 0.84
C PRO A 232 10.63 -0.28 0.60
N ALA A 233 10.02 0.31 -0.42
CA ALA A 233 9.90 1.76 -0.54
C ALA A 233 8.56 2.14 -1.18
N VAL A 234 8.10 3.35 -0.90
CA VAL A 234 6.93 3.96 -1.53
C VAL A 234 7.31 5.31 -2.09
N PHE A 235 7.13 5.47 -3.40
CA PHE A 235 7.37 6.72 -4.13
C PHE A 235 6.05 7.27 -4.66
N VAL A 236 5.89 8.59 -4.60
CA VAL A 236 4.70 9.31 -5.07
C VAL A 236 5.14 10.28 -6.14
N PHE A 237 4.73 10.01 -7.38
CA PHE A 237 5.07 10.85 -8.53
C PHE A 237 4.26 12.16 -8.53
N ALA A 238 4.91 13.24 -8.93
CA ALA A 238 4.23 14.46 -9.36
C ALA A 238 3.29 14.14 -10.55
N PRO A 239 2.20 14.89 -10.74
CA PRO A 239 1.24 14.61 -11.81
C PRO A 239 1.85 14.58 -13.22
N ASP A 240 2.93 15.31 -13.44
CA ASP A 240 3.65 15.35 -14.73
C ASP A 240 4.63 14.16 -14.94
N GLY A 241 4.76 13.28 -13.95
CA GLY A 241 5.66 12.13 -13.96
C GLY A 241 7.16 12.48 -13.91
N ARG A 242 7.51 13.76 -13.72
CA ARG A 242 8.91 14.23 -13.81
C ARG A 242 9.65 14.18 -12.51
N SER A 243 8.98 14.17 -11.37
CA SER A 243 9.63 14.00 -10.08
C SER A 243 8.82 13.07 -9.19
N PHE A 244 9.46 12.56 -8.16
CA PHE A 244 8.81 11.80 -7.10
C PHE A 244 9.37 12.18 -5.75
N ARG A 245 8.54 12.02 -4.72
CA ARG A 245 8.98 11.95 -3.33
C ARG A 245 8.91 10.53 -2.85
N GLY A 246 9.89 10.08 -2.10
CA GLY A 246 10.00 8.67 -1.72
C GLY A 246 10.38 8.45 -0.27
N PHE A 247 10.00 7.29 0.25
CA PHE A 247 10.42 6.82 1.56
C PHE A 247 10.81 5.35 1.47
N TRP A 248 11.87 4.96 2.17
CA TRP A 248 12.39 3.60 2.13
C TRP A 248 12.64 3.02 3.53
N TRP A 249 12.54 1.70 3.63
CA TRP A 249 12.80 0.91 4.83
C TRP A 249 13.86 -0.15 4.56
N ARG A 250 14.48 -0.70 5.61
CA ARG A 250 15.44 -1.81 5.50
C ARG A 250 14.80 -3.12 5.97
N GLY A 251 15.28 -4.24 5.43
CA GLY A 251 14.80 -5.57 5.78
C GLY A 251 13.31 -5.76 5.51
N THR A 252 12.65 -6.43 6.45
CA THR A 252 11.19 -6.57 6.49
C THR A 252 10.61 -5.66 7.58
N ASP A 253 11.27 -4.54 7.89
CA ASP A 253 11.06 -3.74 9.11
C ASP A 253 9.57 -3.64 9.47
N LYS A 254 9.25 -4.20 10.64
CA LYS A 254 7.91 -4.59 11.10
C LYS A 254 7.37 -3.54 12.06
N GLY A 255 6.76 -2.49 11.51
CA GLY A 255 6.25 -1.36 12.29
C GLY A 255 7.39 -0.46 12.75
N SER A 256 8.00 0.25 11.82
CA SER A 256 8.87 1.38 12.17
C SER A 256 8.77 2.46 11.11
N ALA A 257 9.04 3.69 11.52
CA ALA A 257 9.29 4.82 10.65
C ALA A 257 10.18 4.48 9.44
N PRO A 258 9.99 5.18 8.29
CA PRO A 258 10.92 5.07 7.17
C PRO A 258 12.34 5.42 7.61
N ARG A 259 13.33 4.73 7.05
CA ARG A 259 14.75 4.97 7.32
C ARG A 259 15.25 6.29 6.76
N GLY A 260 14.60 6.79 5.72
CA GLY A 260 14.91 8.06 5.10
C GLY A 260 13.98 8.38 3.95
N ALA A 261 14.03 9.65 3.52
CA ALA A 261 13.47 10.09 2.26
C ALA A 261 14.33 9.63 1.09
N TRP A 262 13.74 9.57 -0.10
CA TRP A 262 14.41 9.29 -1.36
C TRP A 262 13.66 10.01 -2.47
N ASP A 263 14.08 11.24 -2.78
CA ASP A 263 13.43 12.06 -3.78
C ASP A 263 14.20 12.03 -5.09
N GLY A 264 13.51 12.28 -6.20
CA GLY A 264 14.12 12.21 -7.52
C GLY A 264 13.47 13.10 -8.56
N THR A 265 14.27 13.60 -9.49
CA THR A 265 13.83 14.39 -10.65
C THR A 265 14.39 13.81 -11.94
N ARG A 266 13.51 13.62 -12.94
CA ARG A 266 13.84 13.04 -14.24
C ARG A 266 14.76 14.00 -15.00
N VAL A 267 15.92 13.49 -15.37
CA VAL A 267 16.93 14.21 -16.16
C VAL A 267 16.99 13.73 -17.61
N SER A 268 16.45 12.55 -17.91
CA SER A 268 16.32 12.04 -19.28
C SER A 268 15.09 11.16 -19.44
N SER A 269 14.47 11.22 -20.62
CA SER A 269 13.44 10.27 -21.02
C SER A 269 14.00 8.92 -21.46
N GLU A 270 15.30 8.86 -21.72
CA GLU A 270 16.00 7.61 -21.93
C GLU A 270 16.19 6.93 -20.56
N VAL A 271 15.78 5.65 -20.50
CA VAL A 271 15.84 4.85 -19.28
C VAL A 271 17.26 4.74 -18.74
N GLY A 272 18.28 4.70 -19.62
CA GLY A 272 19.64 4.35 -19.23
C GLY A 272 19.71 2.91 -18.74
N GLY A 273 20.63 2.62 -17.82
CA GLY A 273 20.71 1.31 -17.17
C GLY A 273 22.00 1.10 -16.41
N CYS A 274 22.10 -0.05 -15.75
CA CYS A 274 23.25 -0.45 -14.95
C CYS A 274 23.76 -1.82 -15.42
N PRO A 275 25.07 -2.13 -15.30
CA PRO A 275 25.62 -3.41 -15.75
C PRO A 275 24.98 -4.65 -15.12
N HIS A 276 24.45 -4.52 -13.90
CA HIS A 276 23.85 -5.60 -13.11
C HIS A 276 22.34 -5.77 -13.32
N TRP A 277 21.71 -4.90 -14.11
CA TRP A 277 20.26 -4.88 -14.36
C TRP A 277 19.94 -5.38 -15.77
N SER A 278 18.94 -6.25 -15.90
CA SER A 278 18.53 -6.82 -17.19
C SER A 278 17.76 -5.84 -18.08
N GLY A 279 17.28 -4.74 -17.51
CA GLY A 279 16.49 -3.75 -18.23
C GLY A 279 15.02 -4.11 -18.40
N SER A 280 14.51 -5.26 -17.96
CA SER A 280 13.09 -5.62 -18.19
C SER A 280 12.52 -6.52 -17.11
N VAL A 281 11.20 -6.48 -16.92
CA VAL A 281 10.45 -7.41 -16.06
C VAL A 281 10.76 -8.86 -16.45
N SER A 282 10.66 -9.21 -17.74
CA SER A 282 10.98 -10.59 -18.17
C SER A 282 12.43 -11.00 -17.89
N GLY A 283 13.38 -10.05 -17.90
CA GLY A 283 14.78 -10.29 -17.59
C GLY A 283 15.04 -10.49 -16.11
N GLU A 284 14.46 -9.67 -15.24
CA GLU A 284 14.57 -9.83 -13.78
C GLU A 284 13.88 -11.11 -13.32
N LEU A 285 12.67 -11.41 -13.83
CA LEU A 285 12.00 -12.68 -13.56
C LEU A 285 12.87 -13.88 -13.96
N ARG A 286 13.54 -13.83 -15.12
CA ARG A 286 14.45 -14.90 -15.54
C ARG A 286 15.65 -15.00 -14.60
N LYS A 287 16.27 -13.88 -14.23
CA LYS A 287 17.44 -13.82 -13.34
C LYS A 287 17.11 -14.44 -11.98
N ASP A 288 15.99 -14.06 -11.38
CA ASP A 288 15.51 -14.54 -10.09
C ASP A 288 15.17 -16.04 -10.12
N LEU A 289 14.43 -16.49 -11.14
CA LEU A 289 14.09 -17.89 -11.31
C LEU A 289 15.32 -18.75 -11.62
N ALA A 290 16.31 -18.22 -12.34
CA ALA A 290 17.57 -18.94 -12.61
C ALA A 290 18.43 -19.09 -11.36
N ALA A 291 18.54 -18.03 -10.55
CA ALA A 291 19.41 -18.00 -9.38
C ALA A 291 18.77 -18.67 -8.14
N GLY A 292 17.51 -18.38 -7.86
CA GLY A 292 16.83 -18.78 -6.62
C GLY A 292 15.65 -19.75 -6.81
N GLY A 293 15.26 -20.03 -8.06
CA GLY A 293 14.08 -20.86 -8.34
C GLY A 293 12.75 -20.21 -7.95
N ARG A 294 12.74 -18.95 -7.54
CA ARG A 294 11.55 -18.18 -7.16
C ARG A 294 11.71 -16.74 -7.64
N ALA A 295 10.63 -16.17 -8.17
CA ALA A 295 10.53 -14.75 -8.49
C ALA A 295 9.18 -14.19 -8.03
N ARG A 296 9.16 -12.94 -7.60
CA ARG A 296 7.91 -12.25 -7.26
C ARG A 296 7.35 -11.55 -8.49
N LEU A 297 6.06 -11.76 -8.76
CA LEU A 297 5.39 -11.10 -9.86
C LEU A 297 4.69 -9.84 -9.35
N TYR A 298 5.32 -8.69 -9.55
CA TYR A 298 4.74 -7.39 -9.26
C TYR A 298 3.70 -6.99 -10.32
N GLY A 299 2.89 -5.96 -10.05
CA GLY A 299 1.99 -5.36 -11.04
C GLY A 299 0.71 -6.15 -11.31
N ILE A 300 0.47 -7.30 -10.66
CA ILE A 300 -0.80 -8.02 -10.83
C ILE A 300 -1.85 -7.48 -9.87
N LEU A 301 -2.79 -6.72 -10.41
CA LEU A 301 -3.84 -6.04 -9.67
C LEU A 301 -5.16 -6.83 -9.71
N PHE A 302 -5.82 -6.87 -8.55
CA PHE A 302 -7.14 -7.43 -8.34
C PHE A 302 -7.96 -6.42 -7.54
N ASP A 303 -9.26 -6.33 -7.81
CA ASP A 303 -10.16 -5.61 -6.91
C ASP A 303 -10.23 -6.30 -5.54
N THR A 304 -10.65 -5.54 -4.53
CA THR A 304 -10.94 -6.05 -3.19
C THR A 304 -11.87 -7.26 -3.27
N ASP A 305 -11.45 -8.34 -2.63
CA ASP A 305 -12.18 -9.61 -2.58
C ASP A 305 -12.49 -10.26 -3.94
N LYS A 306 -11.70 -9.93 -4.98
CA LYS A 306 -11.83 -10.56 -6.31
C LYS A 306 -10.57 -11.28 -6.76
N ALA A 307 -10.78 -12.23 -7.67
CA ALA A 307 -9.74 -12.95 -8.40
C ALA A 307 -9.70 -12.58 -9.90
N THR A 308 -10.55 -11.68 -10.37
CA THR A 308 -10.50 -11.18 -11.75
C THR A 308 -9.29 -10.25 -11.90
N ILE A 309 -8.42 -10.59 -12.86
CA ILE A 309 -7.24 -9.78 -13.18
C ILE A 309 -7.69 -8.49 -13.85
N ARG A 310 -7.19 -7.35 -13.34
CA ARG A 310 -7.43 -6.04 -13.92
C ARG A 310 -6.69 -5.87 -15.26
N PRO A 311 -7.31 -5.26 -16.30
CA PRO A 311 -6.69 -5.05 -17.61
C PRO A 311 -5.30 -4.39 -17.58
N GLU A 312 -5.05 -3.55 -16.59
CA GLU A 312 -3.78 -2.83 -16.39
C GLU A 312 -2.61 -3.80 -16.09
N SER A 313 -2.90 -5.02 -15.63
CA SER A 313 -1.91 -6.06 -15.32
C SER A 313 -1.49 -6.90 -16.53
N LEU A 314 -2.23 -6.81 -17.65
CA LEU A 314 -2.01 -7.68 -18.80
C LEU A 314 -0.62 -7.52 -19.45
N PRO A 315 -0.05 -6.30 -19.59
CA PRO A 315 1.31 -6.13 -20.11
C PRO A 315 2.34 -6.87 -19.26
N THR A 316 2.18 -6.86 -17.93
CA THR A 316 3.06 -7.60 -17.02
C THR A 316 2.94 -9.11 -17.20
N LEU A 317 1.74 -9.63 -17.42
CA LEU A 317 1.55 -11.06 -17.70
C LEU A 317 2.14 -11.45 -19.06
N ASP A 318 2.13 -10.54 -20.03
CA ASP A 318 2.80 -10.75 -21.32
C ASP A 318 4.33 -10.83 -21.18
N GLU A 319 4.93 -10.17 -20.18
CA GLU A 319 6.35 -10.36 -19.81
C GLU A 319 6.63 -11.79 -19.33
N VAL A 320 5.71 -12.37 -18.55
CA VAL A 320 5.81 -13.76 -18.09
C VAL A 320 5.71 -14.72 -19.27
N VAL A 321 4.80 -14.46 -20.22
CA VAL A 321 4.68 -15.25 -21.47
C VAL A 321 5.98 -15.20 -22.25
N ARG A 322 6.59 -14.01 -22.42
CA ARG A 322 7.86 -13.86 -23.13
C ARG A 322 8.99 -14.63 -22.45
N MET A 323 9.08 -14.55 -21.12
CA MET A 323 10.07 -15.30 -20.35
C MET A 323 9.89 -16.82 -20.55
N LEU A 324 8.65 -17.33 -20.45
CA LEU A 324 8.35 -18.75 -20.65
C LEU A 324 8.52 -19.24 -22.10
N GLY A 325 8.41 -18.34 -23.07
CA GLY A 325 8.72 -18.61 -24.48
C GLY A 325 10.22 -18.75 -24.72
N ALA A 326 11.04 -17.96 -24.02
CA ALA A 326 12.50 -18.07 -24.06
C ALA A 326 13.04 -19.26 -23.25
N GLU A 327 12.27 -19.75 -22.27
CA GLU A 327 12.65 -20.84 -21.38
C GLU A 327 11.70 -22.05 -21.53
N PRO A 328 11.69 -22.76 -22.68
CA PRO A 328 10.68 -23.77 -22.99
C PRO A 328 10.64 -24.94 -22.01
N GLU A 329 11.79 -25.28 -21.39
CA GLU A 329 11.92 -26.38 -20.43
C GLU A 329 11.41 -26.01 -19.03
N TRP A 330 11.18 -24.73 -18.75
CA TRP A 330 10.78 -24.31 -17.41
C TRP A 330 9.34 -24.69 -17.12
N LYS A 331 9.15 -25.32 -15.96
CA LYS A 331 7.88 -25.61 -15.34
C LYS A 331 7.76 -24.76 -14.08
N LEU A 332 6.61 -24.12 -13.90
CA LEU A 332 6.37 -23.20 -12.80
C LEU A 332 5.16 -23.63 -11.97
N THR A 333 5.21 -23.34 -10.69
CA THR A 333 4.04 -23.21 -9.81
C THR A 333 3.78 -21.73 -9.59
N ILE A 334 2.55 -21.31 -9.82
CA ILE A 334 2.07 -19.95 -9.55
C ILE A 334 1.48 -19.97 -8.14
N GLU A 335 2.12 -19.27 -7.22
CA GLU A 335 1.72 -19.21 -5.82
C GLU A 335 0.97 -17.90 -5.56
N GLY A 336 -0.26 -17.99 -5.04
CA GLY A 336 -1.04 -16.84 -4.61
C GLY A 336 -0.93 -16.62 -3.10
N HIS A 337 -0.89 -15.36 -2.68
CA HIS A 337 -0.81 -14.96 -1.28
C HIS A 337 -1.77 -13.79 -0.98
N THR A 338 -2.26 -13.74 0.25
CA THR A 338 -3.06 -12.62 0.80
C THR A 338 -2.33 -11.99 1.97
N ASP A 339 -2.83 -10.83 2.41
CA ASP A 339 -2.57 -10.36 3.78
C ASP A 339 -3.40 -11.16 4.81
N SER A 340 -3.28 -10.80 6.09
CA SER A 340 -3.99 -11.46 7.19
C SER A 340 -5.40 -10.92 7.45
N THR A 341 -5.95 -10.05 6.60
CA THR A 341 -7.32 -9.54 6.78
C THR A 341 -8.33 -10.59 6.32
N GLY A 342 -9.44 -10.73 7.04
CA GLY A 342 -10.45 -11.77 6.76
C GLY A 342 -10.09 -13.15 7.36
N THR A 343 -10.89 -14.17 7.01
CA THR A 343 -10.72 -15.51 7.59
C THR A 343 -9.68 -16.33 6.82
N ALA A 344 -8.96 -17.22 7.51
CA ALA A 344 -7.94 -18.07 6.89
C ALA A 344 -8.47 -18.94 5.74
N ALA A 345 -9.69 -19.50 5.89
CA ALA A 345 -10.32 -20.32 4.86
C ALA A 345 -10.69 -19.50 3.60
N HIS A 346 -11.19 -18.27 3.81
CA HIS A 346 -11.49 -17.35 2.73
C HIS A 346 -10.22 -16.95 1.97
N ASN A 347 -9.18 -16.55 2.70
CA ASN A 347 -7.89 -16.16 2.13
C ASN A 347 -7.22 -17.30 1.37
N ARG A 348 -7.33 -18.54 1.87
CA ARG A 348 -6.87 -19.73 1.14
C ARG A 348 -7.53 -19.83 -0.22
N THR A 349 -8.85 -19.75 -0.24
CA THR A 349 -9.66 -19.86 -1.46
C THR A 349 -9.34 -18.72 -2.44
N LEU A 350 -9.32 -17.47 -1.96
CA LEU A 350 -9.03 -16.29 -2.77
C LEU A 350 -7.63 -16.36 -3.41
N SER A 351 -6.63 -16.78 -2.64
CA SER A 351 -5.26 -16.90 -3.15
C SER A 351 -5.12 -17.97 -4.25
N GLU A 352 -5.80 -19.12 -4.10
CA GLU A 352 -5.82 -20.17 -5.14
C GLU A 352 -6.52 -19.67 -6.42
N GLN A 353 -7.64 -18.98 -6.28
CA GLN A 353 -8.39 -18.42 -7.42
C GLN A 353 -7.57 -17.37 -8.19
N ARG A 354 -6.79 -16.54 -7.48
CA ARG A 354 -5.87 -15.57 -8.11
C ARG A 354 -4.76 -16.27 -8.89
N ALA A 355 -4.15 -17.31 -8.31
CA ALA A 355 -3.15 -18.13 -9.01
C ALA A 355 -3.74 -18.82 -10.26
N ALA A 356 -4.95 -19.37 -10.14
CA ALA A 356 -5.69 -19.97 -11.25
C ALA A 356 -6.01 -18.98 -12.37
N SER A 357 -6.34 -17.73 -12.03
CA SER A 357 -6.60 -16.67 -13.00
C SER A 357 -5.34 -16.31 -13.79
N VAL A 358 -4.19 -16.22 -13.12
CA VAL A 358 -2.89 -16.02 -13.79
C VAL A 358 -2.58 -17.18 -14.71
N LYS A 359 -2.71 -18.43 -14.25
CA LYS A 359 -2.53 -19.62 -15.09
C LYS A 359 -3.43 -19.58 -16.33
N THR A 360 -4.70 -19.27 -16.15
CA THR A 360 -5.70 -19.21 -17.23
C THR A 360 -5.28 -18.20 -18.29
N TYR A 361 -4.81 -17.02 -17.89
CA TYR A 361 -4.30 -16.02 -18.81
C TYR A 361 -3.09 -16.52 -19.61
N LEU A 362 -2.09 -17.09 -18.93
CA LEU A 362 -0.87 -17.59 -19.58
C LEU A 362 -1.16 -18.72 -20.58
N VAL A 363 -2.06 -19.64 -20.22
CA VAL A 363 -2.52 -20.70 -21.12
C VAL A 363 -3.26 -20.12 -22.33
N GLY A 364 -4.12 -19.11 -22.11
CA GLY A 364 -4.79 -18.39 -23.20
C GLY A 364 -3.83 -17.68 -24.16
N LYS A 365 -2.61 -17.37 -23.72
CA LYS A 365 -1.52 -16.80 -24.53
C LYS A 365 -0.60 -17.86 -25.17
N GLY A 366 -0.92 -19.15 -25.03
CA GLY A 366 -0.21 -20.25 -25.69
C GLY A 366 0.85 -20.95 -24.83
N VAL A 367 0.96 -20.65 -23.53
CA VAL A 367 1.80 -21.44 -22.62
C VAL A 367 1.12 -22.79 -22.36
N ALA A 368 1.85 -23.88 -22.57
CA ALA A 368 1.31 -25.22 -22.37
C ALA A 368 0.88 -25.45 -20.90
N ALA A 369 -0.35 -25.91 -20.67
CA ALA A 369 -0.97 -25.97 -19.35
C ALA A 369 -0.23 -26.90 -18.37
N GLU A 370 0.40 -27.97 -18.88
CA GLU A 370 1.22 -28.92 -18.14
C GLU A 370 2.52 -28.32 -17.61
N ARG A 371 2.95 -27.15 -18.13
CA ARG A 371 4.08 -26.39 -17.60
C ARG A 371 3.70 -25.62 -16.33
N LEU A 372 2.41 -25.38 -16.10
CA LEU A 372 1.92 -24.49 -15.03
C LEU A 372 1.11 -25.25 -13.97
N ALA A 373 1.51 -25.12 -12.71
CA ALA A 373 0.73 -25.50 -11.53
C ALA A 373 0.26 -24.25 -10.77
N THR A 374 -0.70 -24.40 -9.86
CA THR A 374 -1.18 -23.32 -8.98
C THR A 374 -1.17 -23.79 -7.53
N ALA A 375 -0.98 -22.85 -6.61
CA ALA A 375 -1.13 -23.09 -5.18
C ALA A 375 -1.54 -21.79 -4.45
N GLY A 376 -2.57 -21.87 -3.62
CA GLY A 376 -3.01 -20.80 -2.72
C GLY A 376 -2.41 -20.96 -1.33
N PHE A 377 -1.76 -19.92 -0.82
CA PHE A 377 -1.17 -19.90 0.51
C PHE A 377 -1.96 -19.07 1.54
N GLY A 378 -2.97 -18.31 1.11
CA GLY A 378 -3.61 -17.32 1.97
C GLY A 378 -2.57 -16.42 2.63
N ALA A 379 -2.71 -16.23 3.95
CA ALA A 379 -1.82 -15.40 4.76
C ALA A 379 -0.62 -16.17 5.37
N ASP A 380 -0.46 -17.47 5.09
CA ASP A 380 0.46 -18.36 5.83
C ASP A 380 1.95 -18.10 5.54
N LYS A 381 2.26 -17.36 4.46
CA LYS A 381 3.63 -17.05 4.04
C LYS A 381 3.82 -15.53 3.88
N PRO A 382 3.77 -14.76 4.98
CA PRO A 382 3.98 -13.32 4.92
C PRO A 382 5.44 -13.00 4.62
N VAL A 383 5.66 -11.94 3.84
CA VAL A 383 6.98 -11.37 3.52
C VAL A 383 7.19 -10.02 4.20
N ALA A 384 6.14 -9.45 4.77
CA ALA A 384 6.14 -8.19 5.51
C ALA A 384 5.13 -8.26 6.66
N ASP A 385 5.17 -7.27 7.55
CA ASP A 385 4.21 -7.16 8.63
C ASP A 385 2.78 -6.93 8.10
N ASN A 386 1.77 -7.53 8.73
CA ASN A 386 0.38 -7.25 8.40
C ASN A 386 -0.23 -6.11 9.24
N ALA A 387 0.51 -5.59 10.22
CA ALA A 387 0.08 -4.43 11.00
C ALA A 387 -0.09 -3.17 10.14
N THR A 388 0.81 -2.95 9.17
CA THR A 388 0.80 -1.75 8.32
C THR A 388 0.17 -2.01 6.95
N GLU A 389 -0.43 -1.00 6.31
CA GLU A 389 -0.98 -1.18 4.97
C GLU A 389 0.09 -1.49 3.93
N LEU A 390 1.27 -0.88 4.07
CA LEU A 390 2.41 -1.16 3.19
C LEU A 390 2.81 -2.64 3.24
N GLY A 391 2.90 -3.22 4.44
CA GLY A 391 3.26 -4.63 4.58
C GLY A 391 2.14 -5.59 4.14
N ARG A 392 0.86 -5.24 4.39
CA ARG A 392 -0.28 -5.97 3.80
C ARG A 392 -0.25 -5.95 2.27
N ALA A 393 0.02 -4.80 1.66
CA ALA A 393 0.18 -4.68 0.21
C ALA A 393 1.34 -5.55 -0.31
N GLN A 394 2.42 -5.70 0.45
CA GLN A 394 3.49 -6.63 0.09
C GLN A 394 3.09 -8.11 0.20
N ASN A 395 2.25 -8.46 1.18
CA ASN A 395 1.75 -9.82 1.36
C ASN A 395 0.72 -10.24 0.31
N ARG A 396 -0.08 -9.30 -0.19
CA ARG A 396 -0.97 -9.49 -1.36
C ARG A 396 -0.16 -9.60 -2.65
N ARG A 397 0.34 -10.81 -2.95
CA ARG A 397 1.27 -11.03 -4.07
C ARG A 397 1.04 -12.35 -4.79
N VAL A 398 1.64 -12.44 -5.98
CA VAL A 398 1.81 -13.69 -6.73
C VAL A 398 3.30 -13.97 -6.86
N GLU A 399 3.70 -15.22 -6.69
CA GLU A 399 5.08 -15.67 -6.88
C GLU A 399 5.14 -16.79 -7.92
N LEU A 400 6.20 -16.83 -8.69
CA LEU A 400 6.53 -17.89 -9.63
C LEU A 400 7.61 -18.76 -9.01
N VAL A 401 7.43 -20.08 -9.04
CA VAL A 401 8.37 -21.04 -8.44
C VAL A 401 8.71 -22.12 -9.44
N ARG A 402 10.00 -22.31 -9.74
CA ARG A 402 10.46 -23.42 -10.60
C ARG A 402 10.32 -24.76 -9.87
N ARG A 403 9.90 -25.78 -10.60
CA ARG A 403 9.69 -27.15 -10.10
C ARG A 403 10.39 -28.20 -10.92
#